data_AF-A0A498S683-F1
#
_entry.id   AF-A0A498S683-F1
#
_cell.length_a   1.000
_cell.length_b   1.000
_cell.length_c   1.000
_cell.angle_alpha   90.00
_cell.angle_beta   90.00
_cell.angle_gamma   90.00
#
_symmetry.space_group_name_H-M   'P 1'
#
loop_
_entity.id
_entity.type
_entity.pdbx_description
1 polymer ?
#
loop_
_entity_poly.entity_id
_entity_poly.type
_entity_poly.pdbx_seq_one_letter_code
_entity_poly.pdbx_strand_id
1 'polypeptide(L)'
;MSITIPEIFRNCSHEYRLKDIKYVQCHIPMGTNPCRLLKYASAAAFILIGSLSFLTSAGTYVAVTTLLYLAIVHPLRYLYTVNVTRCFLLVTILWLVSIAFSLFLGLYGATLFYPETAPIYCSIDRCQQPIAVFVAFLLSAFFITVIISYLIMLYIIHSRDRDSRLETDLIARNNIRTMNRLALHMITFTVGSLPILVVIGIATINLKNFAVLGLGDKSSCKTFLHGRLFLQVEILACIAAIVWVLAMIFDPVINFLADPKLVDSMRPWRIRQQQIPCIEFQKPNTTATASI
;
A
#
# COMPACT_ATOMS: atom_id res chain seq x y z
N MET A 1 -22.47 13.85 34.17
CA MET A 1 -21.17 13.42 34.70
C MET A 1 -20.15 14.47 34.26
N SER A 2 -19.65 15.32 35.16
CA SER A 2 -18.61 16.29 34.79
C SER A 2 -17.28 15.55 34.65
N ILE A 3 -16.64 15.70 33.49
CA ILE A 3 -15.33 15.08 33.25
C ILE A 3 -14.30 15.96 33.96
N THR A 4 -13.73 15.48 35.06
CA THR A 4 -12.64 16.14 35.75
C THR A 4 -11.37 15.95 34.92
N ILE A 5 -10.92 17.01 34.24
CA ILE A 5 -9.73 16.97 33.40
C ILE A 5 -8.50 17.06 34.31
N PRO A 6 -7.57 16.08 34.26
CA PRO A 6 -6.35 16.11 35.06
C PRO A 6 -5.53 17.36 34.76
N GLU A 7 -4.86 17.90 35.78
CA GLU A 7 -4.12 19.16 35.68
C GLU A 7 -3.04 19.14 34.58
N ILE A 8 -2.45 17.97 34.33
CA ILE A 8 -1.48 17.73 33.24
C ILE A 8 -2.06 17.92 31.82
N PHE A 9 -3.39 17.88 31.66
CA PHE A 9 -4.10 18.07 30.39
C PHE A 9 -4.89 19.39 30.34
N ARG A 10 -4.74 20.26 31.35
CA ARG A 10 -5.52 21.50 31.49
C ARG A 10 -5.35 22.43 30.28
N ASN A 11 -4.16 22.47 29.67
CA ASN A 11 -3.85 23.26 28.48
C ASN A 11 -4.36 22.65 27.16
N CYS A 12 -4.90 21.43 27.17
CA CYS A 12 -5.44 20.75 25.99
C CYS A 12 -6.80 20.10 26.29
N SER A 13 -7.58 20.75 27.16
CA SER A 13 -8.88 20.27 27.65
C SER A 13 -9.87 19.91 26.53
N HIS A 14 -9.75 20.55 25.36
CA HIS A 14 -10.59 20.31 24.19
C HIS A 14 -10.20 19.07 23.38
N GLU A 15 -8.98 18.55 23.52
CA GLU A 15 -8.50 17.33 22.84
C GLU A 15 -8.59 16.07 23.74
N TYR A 16 -8.78 16.25 25.06
CA TYR A 16 -8.81 15.16 26.04
C TYR A 16 -9.99 14.20 25.82
N ARG A 17 -9.71 12.91 25.63
CA ARG A 17 -10.72 11.86 25.64
C ARG A 17 -10.62 11.05 26.93
N LEU A 18 -11.75 10.53 27.42
CA LEU A 18 -11.80 9.73 28.65
C LEU A 18 -10.85 8.50 28.64
N LYS A 19 -10.49 8.00 27.45
CA LYS A 19 -9.57 6.88 27.25
C LYS A 19 -8.10 7.22 27.53
N ASP A 20 -7.77 8.49 27.70
CA ASP A 20 -6.41 8.99 27.89
C ASP A 20 -6.01 9.04 29.39
N ILE A 21 -6.91 8.70 30.30
CA ILE A 21 -6.65 8.68 31.76
C ILE A 21 -5.52 7.72 32.16
N LYS A 22 -5.26 6.68 31.34
CA LYS A 22 -4.16 5.72 31.54
C LYS A 22 -2.77 6.38 31.49
N TYR A 23 -2.65 7.57 30.90
CA TYR A 23 -1.39 8.30 30.79
C TYR A 23 -1.09 9.18 32.02
N VAL A 24 -2.03 9.32 32.96
CA VAL A 24 -1.86 10.12 34.20
C VAL A 24 -0.81 9.49 35.14
N GLN A 25 -0.62 8.17 35.08
CA GLN A 25 0.33 7.43 35.92
C GLN A 25 1.73 7.31 35.31
N CYS A 26 1.95 7.76 34.08
CA CYS A 26 3.28 7.77 33.50
C CYS A 26 4.13 8.86 34.15
N HIS A 27 5.32 8.49 34.63
CA HIS A 27 6.30 9.44 35.14
C HIS A 27 6.90 10.21 33.95
N ILE A 28 6.23 11.29 33.54
CA ILE A 28 6.68 12.15 32.44
C ILE A 28 7.68 13.16 33.04
N PRO A 29 8.91 13.26 32.52
CA PRO A 29 9.88 14.22 33.04
C PRO A 29 9.32 15.64 32.97
N MET A 30 9.44 16.35 34.09
CA MET A 30 8.93 17.72 34.26
C MET A 30 9.51 18.63 33.17
N GLY A 31 8.63 19.10 32.26
CA GLY A 31 8.98 20.04 31.18
C GLY A 31 8.40 19.70 29.81
N THR A 32 7.99 18.45 29.56
CA THR A 32 7.38 18.05 28.27
C THR A 32 5.86 17.98 28.34
N ASN A 33 5.17 18.76 27.49
CA ASN A 33 3.71 18.70 27.37
C ASN A 33 3.26 17.30 26.87
N PRO A 34 2.45 16.53 27.62
CA PRO A 34 2.07 15.15 27.27
C PRO A 34 1.35 15.04 25.92
N CYS A 35 0.60 16.08 25.54
CA CYS A 35 -0.07 16.16 24.25
C CYS A 35 0.90 16.23 23.06
N ARG A 36 2.10 16.82 23.23
CA ARG A 36 3.11 16.86 22.16
C ARG A 36 3.75 15.49 21.95
N LEU A 37 4.02 14.77 23.05
CA LEU A 37 4.55 13.41 23.00
C LEU A 37 3.56 12.44 22.32
N LEU A 38 2.27 12.56 22.61
CA LEU A 38 1.23 11.76 21.97
C LEU A 38 1.14 12.05 20.45
N LYS A 39 1.30 13.31 20.04
CA LYS A 39 1.31 13.74 18.63
C LYS A 39 2.54 13.24 17.87
N TYR A 40 3.71 13.20 18.51
CA TYR A 40 4.91 12.56 17.95
C TYR A 40 4.70 11.05 17.78
N ALA A 41 4.23 10.37 18.84
CA ALA A 41 4.04 8.92 18.82
C ALA A 41 3.01 8.48 17.77
N SER A 42 1.92 9.23 17.59
CA SER A 42 0.92 8.92 16.57
C SER A 42 1.45 9.12 15.15
N ALA A 43 2.21 10.19 14.90
CA ALA A 43 2.85 10.43 13.61
C ALA A 43 3.91 9.36 13.29
N ALA A 44 4.74 9.00 14.29
CA ALA A 44 5.72 7.93 14.16
C ALA A 44 5.07 6.58 13.85
N ALA A 45 3.99 6.24 14.57
CA ALA A 45 3.24 5.01 14.34
C ALA A 45 2.61 4.97 12.93
N PHE A 46 2.04 6.09 12.47
CA PHE A 46 1.46 6.18 11.12
C PHE A 46 2.52 5.97 10.03
N ILE A 47 3.66 6.66 10.14
CA ILE A 47 4.78 6.52 9.19
C ILE A 47 5.36 5.11 9.23
N LEU A 48 5.48 4.51 10.42
CA LEU A 48 5.95 3.14 10.59
C LEU A 48 5.01 2.13 9.92
N ILE A 49 3.71 2.19 10.21
CA ILE A 49 2.72 1.26 9.63
C ILE A 49 2.64 1.44 8.12
N GLY A 50 2.62 2.70 7.65
CA GLY A 50 2.59 3.03 6.23
C GLY A 50 3.82 2.51 5.49
N SER A 51 5.02 2.79 6.00
CA SER A 51 6.27 2.30 5.41
C SER A 51 6.38 0.78 5.47
N LEU A 52 5.94 0.14 6.55
CA LEU A 52 6.00 -1.32 6.70
C LEU A 52 5.13 -1.99 5.64
N SER A 53 3.90 -1.50 5.49
CA SER A 53 2.95 -1.99 4.48
C SER A 53 3.50 -1.77 3.08
N PHE A 54 4.04 -0.58 2.81
CA PHE A 54 4.61 -0.27 1.50
C PHE A 54 5.82 -1.14 1.15
N LEU A 55 6.79 -1.28 2.06
CA LEU A 55 8.02 -2.02 1.82
C LEU A 55 7.80 -3.52 1.71
N THR A 56 6.91 -4.07 2.55
CA THR A 56 6.53 -5.49 2.45
C THR A 56 5.86 -5.79 1.12
N SER A 57 4.92 -4.94 0.69
CA SER A 57 4.29 -5.08 -0.63
C SER A 57 5.29 -4.88 -1.77
N ALA A 58 6.06 -3.80 -1.79
CA ALA A 58 7.04 -3.56 -2.85
C ALA A 58 8.05 -4.71 -2.95
N GLY A 59 8.52 -5.22 -1.80
CA GLY A 59 9.40 -6.38 -1.75
C GLY A 59 8.74 -7.65 -2.28
N THR A 60 7.46 -7.91 -1.96
CA THR A 60 6.76 -9.12 -2.44
C THR A 60 6.55 -9.05 -3.94
N TYR A 61 6.25 -7.86 -4.48
CA TYR A 61 6.22 -7.62 -5.91
C TYR A 61 7.55 -7.93 -6.58
N VAL A 62 8.67 -7.37 -6.07
CA VAL A 62 10.01 -7.68 -6.59
C VAL A 62 10.28 -9.18 -6.54
N ALA A 63 9.95 -9.86 -5.45
CA ALA A 63 10.15 -11.30 -5.29
C ALA A 63 9.32 -12.12 -6.29
N VAL A 64 8.02 -11.81 -6.44
CA VAL A 64 7.12 -12.48 -7.39
C VAL A 64 7.55 -12.21 -8.82
N THR A 65 7.91 -10.97 -9.16
CA THR A 65 8.44 -10.62 -10.48
C THR A 65 9.74 -11.36 -10.77
N THR A 66 10.64 -11.48 -9.80
CA THR A 66 11.90 -12.24 -9.95
C THR A 66 11.64 -13.74 -10.14
N LEU A 67 10.72 -14.31 -9.38
CA LEU A 67 10.33 -15.72 -9.53
C LEU A 67 9.74 -15.98 -10.92
N LEU A 68 8.86 -15.09 -11.39
CA LEU A 68 8.25 -15.21 -12.69
C LEU A 68 9.27 -15.01 -13.82
N TYR A 69 10.19 -14.06 -13.66
CA TYR A 69 11.31 -13.87 -14.57
C TYR A 69 12.14 -15.15 -14.68
N LEU A 70 12.50 -15.77 -13.55
CA LEU A 70 13.24 -17.04 -13.54
C LEU A 70 12.43 -18.16 -14.20
N ALA A 71 11.12 -18.24 -13.95
CA ALA A 71 10.26 -19.26 -14.56
C ALA A 71 10.17 -19.13 -16.09
N ILE A 72 10.07 -17.91 -16.61
CA ILE A 72 9.92 -17.66 -18.06
C ILE A 72 11.26 -17.76 -18.78
N VAL A 73 12.29 -17.08 -18.26
CA VAL A 73 13.59 -16.94 -18.94
C VAL A 73 14.48 -18.16 -18.75
N HIS A 74 14.47 -18.75 -17.54
CA HIS A 74 15.36 -19.85 -17.17
C HIS A 74 14.62 -20.99 -16.43
N PRO A 75 13.72 -21.73 -17.11
CA PRO A 75 12.85 -22.73 -16.46
C PRO A 75 13.62 -23.87 -15.77
N LEU A 76 14.78 -24.29 -16.30
CA LEU A 76 15.63 -25.31 -15.66
C LEU A 76 16.24 -24.80 -14.35
N ARG A 77 16.64 -23.52 -14.31
CA ARG A 77 17.17 -22.90 -13.09
C ARG A 77 16.08 -22.72 -12.05
N TYR A 78 14.86 -22.38 -12.48
CA TYR A 78 13.69 -22.29 -11.61
C TYR A 78 13.44 -23.61 -10.86
N LEU A 79 13.39 -24.74 -11.58
CA LEU A 79 13.16 -26.06 -10.98
C LEU A 79 14.21 -26.48 -9.94
N TYR A 80 15.47 -26.15 -10.16
CA TYR A 80 16.56 -26.52 -9.24
C TYR A 80 16.76 -25.52 -8.09
N THR A 81 16.43 -24.24 -8.31
CA THR A 81 16.71 -23.17 -7.35
C THR A 81 15.55 -22.93 -6.38
N VAL A 82 14.31 -23.04 -6.86
CA VAL A 82 13.11 -22.65 -6.11
C VAL A 82 12.59 -23.82 -5.26
N ASN A 83 12.84 -23.73 -3.95
CA ASN A 83 12.31 -24.65 -2.94
C ASN A 83 11.40 -23.90 -1.97
N VAL A 84 10.42 -24.60 -1.37
CA VAL A 84 9.50 -24.01 -0.39
C VAL A 84 10.25 -23.41 0.81
N THR A 85 11.27 -24.10 1.32
CA THR A 85 12.11 -23.61 2.43
C THR A 85 12.84 -22.32 2.08
N ARG A 86 13.37 -22.21 0.85
CA ARG A 86 14.05 -21.00 0.37
C ARG A 86 13.07 -19.85 0.17
N CYS A 87 11.86 -20.14 -0.31
CA CYS A 87 10.79 -19.15 -0.43
C CYS A 87 10.39 -18.60 0.95
N PHE A 88 10.19 -19.48 1.93
CA PHE A 88 9.89 -19.08 3.30
C PHE A 88 11.00 -18.21 3.90
N LEU A 89 12.26 -18.62 3.73
CA LEU A 89 13.43 -17.85 4.17
C LEU A 89 13.48 -16.46 3.51
N LEU A 90 13.24 -16.35 2.20
CA LEU A 90 13.20 -15.05 1.51
C LEU A 90 12.09 -14.13 2.04
N VAL A 91 10.88 -14.68 2.27
CA VAL A 91 9.78 -13.92 2.85
C VAL A 91 10.14 -13.45 4.26
N THR A 92 10.70 -14.32 5.10
CA THR A 92 11.13 -13.94 6.46
C THR A 92 12.18 -12.81 6.43
N ILE A 93 13.19 -12.90 5.56
CA ILE A 93 14.20 -11.84 5.42
C ILE A 93 13.56 -10.52 5.00
N LEU A 94 12.68 -10.55 4.00
CA LEU A 94 11.98 -9.37 3.50
C LEU A 94 11.18 -8.69 4.61
N TRP A 95 10.48 -9.46 5.44
CA TRP A 95 9.74 -8.93 6.59
C TRP A 95 10.67 -8.30 7.63
N LEU A 96 11.77 -8.97 7.98
CA LEU A 96 12.75 -8.45 8.94
C LEU A 96 13.39 -7.14 8.47
N VAL A 97 13.79 -7.08 7.19
CA VAL A 97 14.35 -5.86 6.58
C VAL A 97 13.31 -4.75 6.55
N SER A 98 12.06 -5.06 6.20
CA SER A 98 10.97 -4.08 6.18
C SER A 98 10.69 -3.53 7.58
N ILE A 99 10.62 -4.38 8.60
CA ILE A 99 10.42 -3.95 10.00
C ILE A 99 11.56 -3.03 10.46
N ALA A 100 12.80 -3.43 10.22
CA ALA A 100 13.97 -2.64 10.61
C ALA A 100 13.97 -1.25 9.94
N PHE A 101 13.70 -1.22 8.63
CA PHE A 101 13.67 0.02 7.86
C PHE A 101 12.48 0.91 8.25
N SER A 102 11.31 0.33 8.50
CA SER A 102 10.12 1.06 8.95
C SER A 102 10.25 1.64 10.34
N LEU A 103 10.94 0.96 11.26
CA LEU A 103 11.29 1.52 12.56
C LEU A 103 12.19 2.75 12.39
N PHE A 104 13.21 2.65 11.55
CA PHE A 104 14.08 3.78 11.22
C PHE A 104 13.27 4.94 10.62
N LEU A 105 12.47 4.71 9.59
CA LEU A 105 11.66 5.76 8.97
C LEU A 105 10.60 6.34 9.91
N GLY A 106 9.96 5.53 10.75
CA GLY A 106 8.97 6.01 11.72
C GLY A 106 9.59 6.96 12.74
N LEU A 107 10.74 6.60 13.31
CA LEU A 107 11.44 7.39 14.31
C LEU A 107 12.00 8.69 13.73
N TYR A 108 12.74 8.60 12.62
CA TYR A 108 13.38 9.76 11.99
C TYR A 108 12.38 10.62 11.20
N GLY A 109 11.40 10.02 10.53
CA GLY A 109 10.37 10.74 9.79
C GLY A 109 9.46 11.59 10.67
N ALA A 110 9.13 11.11 11.88
CA ALA A 110 8.33 11.89 12.83
C ALA A 110 9.06 13.14 13.35
N THR A 111 10.40 13.16 13.33
CA THR A 111 11.19 14.35 13.72
C THR A 111 10.97 15.53 12.77
N LEU A 112 10.53 15.29 11.53
CA LEU A 112 10.23 16.34 10.57
C LEU A 112 9.06 17.22 11.04
N PHE A 113 8.06 16.61 11.67
CA PHE A 113 6.85 17.28 12.12
C PHE A 113 6.91 17.73 13.58
N TYR A 114 7.74 17.08 14.39
CA TYR A 114 7.84 17.29 15.83
C TYR A 114 9.29 17.20 16.33
N PRO A 115 10.18 18.11 15.90
CA PRO A 115 11.60 18.08 16.28
C PRO A 115 11.84 18.30 17.78
N GLU A 116 11.02 19.14 18.43
CA GLU A 116 11.18 19.52 19.85
C GLU A 116 10.84 18.38 20.83
N THR A 117 10.06 17.39 20.41
CA THR A 117 9.66 16.24 21.23
C THR A 117 10.27 14.92 20.78
N ALA A 118 11.12 14.98 19.76
CA ALA A 118 11.81 13.80 19.28
C ALA A 118 12.82 13.32 20.33
N PRO A 119 12.92 12.01 20.58
CA PRO A 119 13.97 11.46 21.45
C PRO A 119 15.38 11.64 20.85
N ILE A 120 15.47 11.88 19.54
CA ILE A 120 16.71 12.03 18.79
C ILE A 120 16.65 13.38 18.06
N TYR A 121 17.58 14.27 18.40
CA TYR A 121 17.73 15.55 17.71
C TYR A 121 18.36 15.34 16.33
N CYS A 122 17.64 15.68 15.27
CA CYS A 122 18.04 15.48 13.88
C CYS A 122 17.78 16.79 13.11
N SER A 123 18.84 17.52 12.78
CA SER A 123 18.70 18.78 12.04
C SER A 123 18.43 18.54 10.55
N ILE A 124 17.77 19.52 9.92
CA ILE A 124 17.32 19.44 8.53
C ILE A 124 18.48 19.17 7.58
N ASP A 125 19.55 19.98 7.68
CA ASP A 125 20.67 19.95 6.73
C ASP A 125 21.59 18.74 6.91
N ARG A 126 21.67 18.17 8.12
CA ARG A 126 22.61 17.06 8.42
C ARG A 126 21.99 15.69 8.34
N CYS A 127 20.70 15.56 8.66
CA CYS A 127 20.07 14.26 8.90
C CYS A 127 18.76 14.10 8.12
N GLN A 128 17.80 15.03 8.19
CA GLN A 128 16.49 14.84 7.55
C GLN A 128 16.56 14.86 6.02
N GLN A 129 17.27 15.83 5.45
CA GLN A 129 17.43 15.94 3.99
C GLN A 129 18.14 14.73 3.37
N PRO A 130 19.31 14.27 3.86
CA PRO A 130 19.96 13.10 3.27
C PRO A 130 19.11 11.82 3.44
N ILE A 131 18.39 11.66 4.55
CA ILE A 131 17.47 10.53 4.75
C ILE A 131 16.34 10.57 3.72
N ALA A 132 15.70 11.72 3.51
CA ALA A 132 14.62 11.84 2.54
C ALA A 132 15.09 11.56 1.11
N VAL A 133 16.25 12.10 0.72
CA VAL A 133 16.87 11.83 -0.59
C VAL A 133 17.21 10.34 -0.74
N PHE A 134 17.78 9.72 0.29
CA PHE A 134 18.11 8.30 0.29
C PHE A 134 16.85 7.43 0.12
N VAL A 135 15.78 7.73 0.84
CA VAL A 135 14.49 7.02 0.73
C VAL A 135 13.90 7.21 -0.66
N ALA A 136 13.88 8.43 -1.18
CA ALA A 136 13.40 8.70 -2.53
C ALA A 136 14.16 7.88 -3.59
N PHE A 137 15.49 7.91 -3.51
CA PHE A 137 16.36 7.14 -4.42
C PHE A 137 16.11 5.63 -4.32
N LEU A 138 16.06 5.09 -3.10
CA LEU A 138 15.83 3.66 -2.87
C LEU A 138 14.49 3.20 -3.46
N LEU A 139 13.42 3.97 -3.24
CA LEU A 139 12.09 3.66 -3.76
C LEU A 139 12.01 3.76 -5.28
N SER A 140 12.62 4.79 -5.87
CA SER A 140 12.74 4.91 -7.32
C SER A 140 13.52 3.75 -7.93
N ALA A 141 14.62 3.31 -7.30
CA ALA A 141 15.42 2.18 -7.76
C ALA A 141 14.60 0.86 -7.76
N PHE A 142 13.84 0.59 -6.70
CA PHE A 142 12.94 -0.57 -6.66
C PHE A 142 11.90 -0.52 -7.77
N PHE A 143 11.25 0.63 -7.95
CA PHE A 143 10.23 0.81 -8.98
C PHE A 143 10.80 0.57 -10.39
N ILE A 144 11.94 1.19 -10.71
CA ILE A 144 12.61 1.01 -12.00
C ILE A 144 13.00 -0.46 -12.22
N THR A 145 13.50 -1.14 -11.19
CA THR A 145 13.88 -2.56 -11.27
C THR A 145 12.69 -3.46 -11.63
N VAL A 146 11.52 -3.23 -11.03
CA VAL A 146 10.29 -3.98 -11.35
C VAL A 146 9.86 -3.72 -12.79
N ILE A 147 9.84 -2.45 -13.23
CA ILE A 147 9.46 -2.08 -14.60
C ILE A 147 10.41 -2.70 -15.63
N ILE A 148 11.73 -2.63 -15.43
CA ILE A 148 12.72 -3.23 -16.36
C ILE A 148 12.53 -4.74 -16.42
N SER A 149 12.44 -5.41 -15.27
CA SER A 149 12.25 -6.88 -15.22
C SER A 149 10.98 -7.29 -15.97
N TYR A 150 9.92 -6.49 -15.84
CA TYR A 150 8.68 -6.71 -16.55
C TYR A 150 8.80 -6.54 -18.07
N LEU A 151 9.41 -5.44 -18.53
CA LEU A 151 9.62 -5.19 -19.95
C LEU A 151 10.43 -6.32 -20.62
N ILE A 152 11.43 -6.86 -19.91
CA ILE A 152 12.20 -8.01 -20.38
C ILE A 152 11.32 -9.25 -20.51
N MET A 153 10.48 -9.55 -19.50
CA MET A 153 9.56 -10.70 -19.57
C MET A 153 8.58 -10.56 -20.75
N LEU A 154 7.98 -9.39 -20.95
CA LEU A 154 7.04 -9.13 -22.04
C LEU A 154 7.73 -9.25 -23.40
N TYR A 155 8.94 -8.71 -23.53
CA TYR A 155 9.75 -8.84 -24.74
C TYR A 155 10.05 -10.30 -25.08
N ILE A 156 10.47 -11.10 -24.10
CA ILE A 156 10.79 -12.53 -24.31
C ILE A 156 9.54 -13.33 -24.69
N ILE A 157 8.40 -13.07 -24.05
CA ILE A 157 7.14 -13.73 -24.39
C ILE A 157 6.74 -13.40 -25.83
N HIS A 158 6.76 -12.11 -26.19
CA HIS A 158 6.40 -11.67 -27.54
C HIS A 158 7.38 -12.18 -28.61
N SER A 159 8.67 -12.24 -28.28
CA SER A 159 9.68 -12.80 -29.19
C SER A 159 9.44 -14.29 -29.45
N ARG A 160 9.07 -15.05 -28.41
CA ARG A 160 8.76 -16.49 -28.53
C ARG A 160 7.49 -16.73 -29.36
N ASP A 161 6.45 -15.93 -29.15
CA ASP A 161 5.19 -16.03 -29.90
C ASP A 161 5.41 -15.81 -31.41
N ARG A 162 6.35 -14.93 -31.77
CA ARG A 162 6.71 -14.66 -33.16
C ARG A 162 7.39 -15.85 -33.85
N ASP A 163 8.19 -16.64 -33.12
CA ASP A 163 8.94 -17.77 -33.68
C ASP A 163 8.12 -19.07 -33.76
N SER A 164 7.13 -19.29 -32.89
CA SER A 164 6.40 -20.55 -32.77
C SER A 164 5.04 -20.59 -33.50
N ARG A 165 4.98 -20.24 -34.79
CA ARG A 165 3.72 -20.14 -35.57
C ARG A 165 2.97 -21.44 -35.91
N LEU A 166 3.33 -22.63 -35.42
CA LEU A 166 2.75 -23.90 -35.95
C LEU A 166 2.23 -24.95 -34.93
N GLU A 167 2.35 -24.76 -33.62
CA GLU A 167 1.90 -25.75 -32.60
C GLU A 167 1.01 -25.13 -31.50
N THR A 168 0.32 -24.05 -31.86
CA THR A 168 0.22 -22.84 -31.03
C THR A 168 -1.15 -22.51 -30.43
N ASP A 169 -2.07 -23.44 -30.20
CA ASP A 169 -3.44 -23.06 -29.75
C ASP A 169 -3.72 -23.35 -28.26
N LEU A 170 -3.20 -24.46 -27.71
CA LEU A 170 -3.36 -24.82 -26.29
C LEU A 170 -2.29 -24.18 -25.39
N ILE A 171 -1.04 -24.13 -25.84
CA ILE A 171 0.06 -23.47 -25.13
C ILE A 171 -0.15 -21.94 -25.16
N ALA A 172 -0.61 -21.37 -26.28
CA ALA A 172 -0.92 -19.94 -26.37
C ALA A 172 -2.04 -19.52 -25.41
N ARG A 173 -3.11 -20.31 -25.24
CA ARG A 173 -4.18 -19.98 -24.29
C ARG A 173 -3.73 -19.91 -22.83
N ASN A 174 -2.87 -20.85 -22.40
CA ASN A 174 -2.29 -20.83 -21.06
C ASN A 174 -1.25 -19.69 -20.90
N ASN A 175 -0.52 -19.37 -21.97
CA ASN A 175 0.39 -18.23 -21.98
C ASN A 175 -0.33 -16.89 -21.97
N ILE A 176 -1.45 -16.73 -22.69
CA ILE A 176 -2.27 -15.50 -22.70
C ILE A 176 -2.88 -15.23 -21.32
N ARG A 177 -3.37 -16.26 -20.61
CA ARG A 177 -3.87 -16.08 -19.23
C ARG A 177 -2.76 -15.69 -18.26
N THR A 178 -1.61 -16.35 -18.36
CA THR A 178 -0.44 -16.03 -17.53
C THR A 178 0.05 -14.61 -17.80
N MET A 179 0.02 -14.19 -19.07
CA MET A 179 0.39 -12.85 -19.52
C MET A 179 -0.61 -11.78 -19.08
N ASN A 180 -1.92 -12.02 -19.18
CA ASN A 180 -2.95 -11.10 -18.70
C ASN A 180 -2.91 -10.94 -17.18
N ARG A 181 -2.67 -12.03 -16.43
CA ARG A 181 -2.48 -11.97 -14.98
C ARG A 181 -1.25 -11.14 -14.63
N LEU A 182 -0.14 -11.38 -15.32
CA LEU A 182 1.10 -10.63 -15.16
C LEU A 182 0.90 -9.13 -15.46
N ALA A 183 0.20 -8.80 -16.55
CA ALA A 183 -0.12 -7.42 -16.93
C ALA A 183 -1.02 -6.73 -15.92
N LEU A 184 -2.01 -7.43 -15.36
CA LEU A 184 -2.86 -6.88 -14.31
C LEU A 184 -2.07 -6.55 -13.03
N HIS A 185 -1.14 -7.42 -12.61
CA HIS A 185 -0.25 -7.14 -11.48
C HIS A 185 0.68 -5.94 -11.74
N MET A 186 1.14 -5.75 -12.98
CA MET A 186 1.92 -4.57 -13.33
C MET A 186 1.08 -3.29 -13.26
N ILE A 187 -0.14 -3.34 -13.78
CA ILE A 187 -1.04 -2.19 -13.75
C ILE A 187 -1.35 -1.81 -12.31
N THR A 188 -1.68 -2.77 -11.42
CA THR A 188 -1.94 -2.45 -10.02
C THR A 188 -0.72 -1.92 -9.30
N PHE A 189 0.45 -2.53 -9.49
CA PHE A 189 1.70 -2.04 -8.90
C PHE A 189 2.04 -0.62 -9.38
N THR A 190 1.94 -0.36 -10.68
CA THR A 190 2.28 0.94 -11.28
C THR A 190 1.32 2.02 -10.83
N VAL A 191 0.01 1.76 -10.93
CA VAL A 191 -1.04 2.71 -10.51
C VAL A 191 -0.96 2.95 -9.00
N GLY A 192 -0.69 1.91 -8.20
CA GLY A 192 -0.54 2.01 -6.75
C GLY A 192 0.70 2.79 -6.31
N SER A 193 1.85 2.54 -6.94
CA SER A 193 3.15 3.06 -6.49
C SER A 193 3.51 4.41 -7.09
N LEU A 194 3.03 4.74 -8.29
CA LEU A 194 3.38 5.97 -8.99
C LEU A 194 3.00 7.24 -8.20
N PRO A 195 1.77 7.38 -7.63
CA PRO A 195 1.42 8.55 -6.84
C PRO A 195 2.34 8.74 -5.63
N ILE A 196 2.74 7.64 -4.97
CA ILE A 196 3.66 7.67 -3.83
C ILE A 196 5.02 8.24 -4.23
N LEU A 197 5.57 7.81 -5.37
CA LEU A 197 6.82 8.36 -5.88
C LEU A 197 6.71 9.86 -6.20
N VAL A 198 5.57 10.29 -6.76
CA VAL A 198 5.32 11.72 -7.01
C VAL A 198 5.27 12.51 -5.71
N VAL A 199 4.55 12.03 -4.69
CA VAL A 199 4.48 12.67 -3.37
C VAL A 199 5.86 12.78 -2.74
N ILE A 200 6.65 11.70 -2.78
CA ILE A 200 7.98 11.66 -2.20
C ILE A 200 8.95 12.58 -2.96
N GLY A 201 8.85 12.66 -4.28
CA GLY A 201 9.63 13.60 -5.09
C GLY A 201 9.32 15.05 -4.73
N ILE A 202 8.03 15.42 -4.70
CA ILE A 202 7.58 16.76 -4.29
C ILE A 202 8.03 17.07 -2.85
N ALA A 203 7.94 16.08 -1.95
CA ALA A 203 8.34 16.24 -0.56
C ALA A 203 9.84 16.40 -0.36
N THR A 204 10.64 15.72 -1.17
CA THR A 204 12.10 15.85 -1.14
C THR A 204 12.54 17.23 -1.64
N ILE A 205 11.91 17.75 -2.70
CA ILE A 205 12.22 19.08 -3.26
C ILE A 205 11.80 20.20 -2.29
N ASN A 206 10.64 20.06 -1.64
CA ASN A 206 10.07 21.07 -0.76
C ASN A 206 10.36 20.84 0.72
N LEU A 207 11.31 19.96 1.06
CA LEU A 207 11.55 19.51 2.42
C LEU A 207 11.83 20.67 3.40
N LYS A 208 12.56 21.69 2.96
CA LYS A 208 12.84 22.90 3.76
C LYS A 208 11.57 23.66 4.12
N ASN A 209 10.63 23.78 3.19
CA ASN A 209 9.35 24.44 3.42
C ASN A 209 8.48 23.64 4.41
N PHE A 210 8.62 22.32 4.43
CA PHE A 210 7.90 21.46 5.38
C PHE A 210 8.52 21.44 6.76
N ALA A 211 9.85 21.51 6.86
CA ALA A 211 10.50 21.52 8.15
C ALA A 211 10.23 22.81 8.95
N VAL A 212 9.98 23.93 8.27
CA VAL A 212 9.51 25.18 8.91
C VAL A 212 8.18 24.99 9.67
N LEU A 213 7.37 24.00 9.28
CA LEU A 213 6.11 23.65 9.95
C LEU A 213 6.33 22.92 11.29
N GLY A 214 7.47 22.24 11.47
CA GLY A 214 7.81 21.54 12.70
C GLY A 214 8.50 22.41 13.75
N LEU A 215 9.10 23.54 13.34
CA LEU A 215 9.87 24.42 14.24
C LEU A 215 8.96 25.36 15.06
N GLY A 216 9.17 25.43 16.38
CA GLY A 216 8.48 26.36 17.28
C GLY A 216 7.07 25.92 17.74
N ASP A 217 6.45 26.73 18.61
CA ASP A 217 5.10 26.45 19.11
C ASP A 217 4.07 26.48 17.98
N LYS A 218 3.28 25.40 17.84
CA LYS A 218 2.09 25.34 16.97
C LYS A 218 1.04 26.35 17.48
N SER A 219 1.25 27.63 17.20
CA SER A 219 0.23 28.65 17.39
C SER A 219 -0.77 28.56 16.25
N SER A 220 -2.05 28.77 16.53
CA SER A 220 -3.12 28.75 15.51
C SER A 220 -2.85 29.75 14.38
N CYS A 221 -2.14 30.84 14.66
CA CYS A 221 -1.73 31.86 13.69
C CYS A 221 -0.69 31.35 12.68
N LYS A 222 0.33 30.59 13.11
CA LYS A 222 1.34 30.00 12.22
C LYS A 222 0.73 28.94 11.30
N THR A 223 -0.18 28.13 11.83
CA THR A 223 -0.93 27.14 11.04
C THR A 223 -1.84 27.80 10.01
N PHE A 224 -2.47 28.95 10.33
CA PHE A 224 -3.28 29.72 9.39
C PHE A 224 -2.44 30.35 8.27
N LEU A 225 -1.28 30.93 8.61
CA LEU A 225 -0.39 31.59 7.65
C LEU A 225 0.22 30.61 6.62
N HIS A 226 0.44 29.35 7.00
CA HIS A 226 0.99 28.31 6.12
C HIS A 226 -0.02 27.19 5.78
N GLY A 227 -1.30 27.44 6.07
CA GLY A 227 -2.36 26.43 5.95
C GLY A 227 -2.56 25.90 4.52
N ARG A 228 -2.33 26.74 3.50
CA ARG A 228 -2.41 26.32 2.09
C ARG A 228 -1.39 25.22 1.75
N LEU A 229 -0.16 25.34 2.28
CA LEU A 229 0.90 24.37 2.03
C LEU A 229 0.63 23.05 2.77
N PHE A 230 0.12 23.15 4.01
CA PHE A 230 -0.31 21.99 4.81
C PHE A 230 -1.42 21.20 4.12
N LEU A 231 -2.47 21.89 3.70
CA LEU A 231 -3.64 21.30 3.05
C LEU A 231 -3.26 20.65 1.70
N GLN A 232 -2.34 21.24 0.94
CA GLN A 232 -1.89 20.67 -0.34
C GLN A 232 -1.13 19.35 -0.14
N VAL A 233 -0.23 19.26 0.84
CA VAL A 233 0.51 18.02 1.14
C VAL A 233 -0.39 16.96 1.72
N GLU A 234 -1.30 17.34 2.61
CA GLU A 234 -2.25 16.42 3.23
C GLU A 234 -3.20 15.84 2.18
N ILE A 235 -3.74 16.66 1.27
CA ILE A 235 -4.55 16.16 0.14
C ILE A 235 -3.74 15.21 -0.73
N LEU A 236 -2.50 15.56 -1.06
CA LEU A 236 -1.66 14.73 -1.92
C LEU A 236 -1.33 13.38 -1.25
N ALA A 237 -1.01 13.40 0.05
CA ALA A 237 -0.78 12.20 0.85
C ALA A 237 -2.06 11.35 0.98
N CYS A 238 -3.22 11.97 1.17
CA CYS A 238 -4.52 11.28 1.19
C CYS A 238 -4.83 10.61 -0.15
N ILE A 239 -4.63 11.30 -1.28
CA ILE A 239 -4.82 10.71 -2.61
C ILE A 239 -3.88 9.52 -2.80
N ALA A 240 -2.60 9.68 -2.47
CA ALA A 240 -1.63 8.60 -2.59
C ALA A 240 -1.99 7.39 -1.71
N ALA A 241 -2.43 7.64 -0.47
CA ALA A 241 -2.88 6.59 0.44
C ALA A 241 -4.13 5.87 -0.07
N ILE A 242 -5.12 6.59 -0.61
CA ILE A 242 -6.33 6.01 -1.19
C ILE A 242 -5.96 5.12 -2.38
N VAL A 243 -5.16 5.63 -3.32
CA VAL A 243 -4.74 4.86 -4.50
C VAL A 243 -3.95 3.62 -4.10
N TRP A 244 -3.09 3.74 -3.08
CA TRP A 244 -2.34 2.60 -2.53
C TRP A 244 -3.25 1.53 -1.92
N VAL A 245 -4.21 1.93 -1.08
CA VAL A 245 -5.18 1.00 -0.48
C VAL A 245 -6.01 0.31 -1.55
N LEU A 246 -6.44 1.04 -2.58
CA LEU A 246 -7.16 0.45 -3.70
C LEU A 246 -6.31 -0.59 -4.44
N ALA A 247 -5.04 -0.31 -4.72
CA ALA A 247 -4.14 -1.27 -5.33
C ALA A 247 -4.01 -2.56 -4.49
N MET A 248 -3.87 -2.42 -3.16
CA MET A 248 -3.82 -3.56 -2.24
C MET A 248 -5.12 -4.38 -2.20
N ILE A 249 -6.27 -3.77 -2.46
CA ILE A 249 -7.56 -4.48 -2.58
C ILE A 249 -7.67 -5.18 -3.94
N PHE A 250 -7.19 -4.56 -5.02
CA PHE A 250 -7.25 -5.14 -6.35
C PHE A 250 -6.34 -6.37 -6.50
N ASP A 251 -5.23 -6.46 -5.77
CA ASP A 251 -4.31 -7.58 -5.84
C ASP A 251 -4.91 -8.97 -5.53
N PRO A 252 -5.59 -9.18 -4.38
CA PRO A 252 -6.27 -10.44 -4.12
C PRO A 252 -7.43 -10.67 -5.10
N VAL A 253 -8.12 -9.60 -5.53
CA VAL A 253 -9.22 -9.71 -6.50
C VAL A 253 -8.70 -10.19 -7.86
N ILE A 254 -7.58 -9.67 -8.36
CA ILE A 254 -6.94 -10.10 -9.60
C ILE A 254 -6.47 -11.54 -9.49
N ASN A 255 -5.82 -11.90 -8.37
CA ASN A 255 -5.39 -13.27 -8.14
C ASN A 255 -6.57 -14.25 -8.10
N PHE A 256 -7.68 -13.85 -7.50
CA PHE A 256 -8.91 -14.63 -7.42
C PHE A 256 -9.59 -14.78 -8.79
N LEU A 257 -9.68 -13.70 -9.58
CA LEU A 257 -10.29 -13.71 -10.91
C LEU A 257 -9.42 -14.42 -11.96
N ALA A 258 -8.11 -14.50 -11.74
CA ALA A 258 -7.19 -15.18 -12.65
C ALA A 258 -7.13 -16.71 -12.44
N ASP A 259 -7.74 -17.26 -11.37
CA ASP A 259 -7.76 -18.71 -11.13
C ASP A 259 -8.86 -19.41 -11.96
N PRO A 260 -8.48 -20.22 -12.97
CA PRO A 260 -9.46 -20.88 -13.83
C PRO A 260 -10.33 -21.90 -13.08
N LYS A 261 -9.79 -22.60 -12.07
CA LYS A 261 -10.58 -23.60 -11.32
C LYS A 261 -11.75 -22.96 -10.58
N LEU A 262 -11.55 -21.73 -10.14
CA LEU A 262 -12.53 -21.00 -9.35
C LEU A 262 -13.50 -20.22 -10.24
N VAL A 263 -13.02 -19.61 -11.33
CA VAL A 263 -13.88 -19.04 -12.38
C VAL A 263 -14.81 -20.09 -12.98
N ASP A 264 -14.30 -21.29 -13.25
CA ASP A 264 -15.11 -22.38 -13.79
C ASP A 264 -16.10 -22.94 -12.77
N SER A 265 -15.81 -22.83 -11.46
CA SER A 265 -16.77 -23.13 -10.38
C SER A 265 -17.85 -22.06 -10.21
N MET A 266 -17.57 -20.79 -10.55
CA MET A 266 -18.55 -19.69 -10.49
C MET A 266 -19.40 -19.55 -11.77
N ARG A 267 -18.90 -20.04 -12.91
CA ARG A 267 -19.61 -20.04 -14.19
C ARG A 267 -20.98 -20.74 -14.16
N PRO A 268 -21.16 -21.93 -13.54
CA PRO A 268 -22.48 -22.56 -13.42
C PRO A 268 -23.46 -21.78 -12.55
N TRP A 269 -22.99 -20.95 -11.59
CA TRP A 269 -23.85 -20.09 -10.78
C TRP A 269 -24.44 -18.93 -11.57
N ARG A 270 -23.64 -18.29 -12.45
CA ARG A 270 -24.12 -17.18 -13.30
C ARG A 270 -25.13 -17.65 -14.36
N ILE A 271 -24.95 -18.85 -14.92
CA ILE A 271 -25.91 -19.45 -15.87
C ILE A 271 -27.22 -19.81 -15.17
N ARG A 272 -27.16 -20.28 -13.91
CA ARG A 272 -28.36 -20.61 -13.12
C ARG A 272 -29.18 -19.36 -12.72
N GLN A 273 -28.55 -18.20 -12.56
CA GLN A 273 -29.26 -16.93 -12.34
C GLN A 273 -29.93 -16.36 -13.59
N GLN A 274 -29.41 -16.62 -14.80
CA GLN A 274 -30.06 -16.22 -16.06
C GLN A 274 -31.20 -17.16 -16.49
N GLN A 275 -31.34 -18.34 -15.88
CA GLN A 275 -32.40 -19.30 -16.16
C GLN A 275 -33.59 -19.27 -15.17
N ILE A 276 -33.81 -18.15 -14.48
CA ILE A 276 -35.13 -17.85 -13.93
C ILE A 276 -35.84 -16.93 -14.93
N PRO A 277 -36.41 -17.44 -16.05
CA PRO A 277 -37.39 -16.67 -16.77
C PRO A 277 -38.58 -16.49 -15.83
N CYS A 278 -39.06 -15.25 -15.73
CA CYS A 278 -40.34 -14.92 -15.14
C CYS A 278 -41.36 -15.96 -15.63
N ILE A 279 -41.89 -16.77 -14.72
CA ILE A 279 -43.06 -17.61 -15.00
C ILE A 279 -44.17 -16.62 -15.33
N GLU A 280 -44.46 -16.50 -16.62
CA GLU A 280 -45.64 -15.86 -17.15
C GLU A 280 -46.84 -16.59 -16.52
N PHE A 281 -47.59 -15.89 -15.68
CA PHE A 281 -48.83 -16.39 -15.11
C PHE A 281 -49.83 -16.60 -16.26
N GLN A 282 -49.88 -17.83 -16.77
CA GLN A 282 -50.87 -18.23 -17.75
C GLN A 282 -52.25 -18.27 -17.07
N LYS A 283 -53.08 -17.27 -17.39
CA LYS A 283 -54.50 -17.18 -17.03
C LYS A 283 -55.22 -18.49 -17.41
N PRO A 284 -56.02 -19.11 -16.52
CA PRO A 284 -56.81 -20.28 -16.90
C PRO A 284 -57.97 -19.84 -17.78
N ASN A 285 -57.96 -20.27 -19.05
CA ASN A 285 -59.13 -20.21 -19.90
C ASN A 285 -60.10 -21.32 -19.46
N THR A 286 -61.22 -20.89 -18.91
CA THR A 286 -62.47 -21.64 -18.85
C THR A 286 -62.91 -22.06 -20.24
N THR A 287 -62.93 -23.36 -20.50
CA THR A 287 -63.84 -23.96 -21.48
C THR A 287 -64.58 -25.10 -20.81
N ALA A 288 -65.85 -24.83 -20.55
CA ALA A 288 -66.87 -25.81 -20.28
C ALA A 288 -67.12 -26.62 -21.57
N THR A 289 -67.07 -27.94 -21.46
CA THR A 289 -67.86 -28.85 -22.28
C THR A 289 -68.16 -30.09 -21.46
N ALA A 290 -69.46 -30.28 -21.22
CA ALA A 290 -70.05 -31.39 -20.51
C ALA A 290 -70.22 -32.61 -21.43
N SER A 291 -69.92 -33.77 -20.86
CA SER A 291 -70.48 -35.10 -21.14
C SER A 291 -69.90 -35.97 -20.01
N ILE A 292 -70.64 -36.49 -19.04
CA ILE A 292 -72.04 -36.92 -18.92
C ILE A 292 -72.60 -36.41 -17.59
#